data_AF-A0A6I0EMT8-F1
#
_entry.id   AF-A0A6I0EMT8-F1
#
_cell.length_a   1.000
_cell.length_b   1.000
_cell.length_c   1.000
_cell.angle_alpha   90.00
_cell.angle_beta   90.00
_cell.angle_gamma   90.00
#
_symmetry.space_group_name_H-M   'P 1'
#
loop_
_entity.id
_entity.type
_entity.pdbx_description
1 polymer ?
#
loop_
_entity_poly.entity_id
_entity_poly.type
_entity_poly.pdbx_seq_one_letter_code
_entity_poly.pdbx_strand_id
1 'polypeptide(L)'
;MQSYEALRRSIDPVGVKAVAHRLGVSAALVYKWCQPPESEEPQSGGARNPLDRLQLILKISPDRSIVHWLCHEADGFFVPNPQVSAGRPDATLLARTQQLVQEFSDLLRTVTQAIEDDGKIKPHEAERIRAAWEMLKSSCECFASACEVGHFGRGA
;
A
#
# COMPACT_ATOMS: atom_id res chain seq x y z
N MET A 1 3.44 3.84 11.85
CA MET A 1 2.94 5.23 11.79
C MET A 1 1.44 5.19 12.02
N GLN A 2 0.97 5.98 12.99
CA GLN A 2 -0.45 6.12 13.30
C GLN A 2 -1.13 7.16 12.39
N SER A 3 -2.46 7.14 12.31
CA SER A 3 -3.24 8.03 11.44
C SER A 3 -3.02 9.52 11.73
N TYR A 4 -3.04 9.91 13.01
CA TYR A 4 -2.82 11.30 13.44
C TYR A 4 -1.38 11.78 13.13
N GLU A 5 -0.38 10.90 13.16
CA GLU A 5 1.01 11.21 12.78
C GLU A 5 1.12 11.48 11.28
N ALA A 6 0.46 10.66 10.46
CA ALA A 6 0.42 10.85 9.01
C ALA A 6 -0.25 12.17 8.62
N LEU A 7 -1.36 12.51 9.28
CA LEU A 7 -2.04 13.79 9.11
C LEU A 7 -1.14 14.95 9.53
N ARG A 8 -0.53 14.88 10.71
CA ARG A 8 0.39 15.92 11.21
C ARG A 8 1.52 16.17 10.22
N ARG A 9 2.21 15.11 9.77
CA ARG A 9 3.31 15.20 8.80
C ARG A 9 2.89 15.84 7.48
N SER A 10 1.67 15.60 7.04
CA SER A 10 1.14 16.14 5.78
C SER A 10 0.66 17.59 5.91
N ILE A 11 0.19 17.98 7.10
CA ILE A 11 -0.38 19.30 7.37
C ILE A 11 0.71 20.30 7.79
N ASP A 12 1.70 19.89 8.56
CA ASP A 12 2.75 20.77 9.11
C ASP A 12 3.45 21.65 8.05
N PRO A 13 3.81 21.14 6.85
CA PRO A 13 4.45 21.97 5.81
C PRO A 13 3.53 23.05 5.21
N VAL A 14 2.22 22.82 5.19
CA VAL A 14 1.21 23.74 4.62
C VAL A 14 0.65 24.68 5.68
N GLY A 15 0.63 24.23 6.94
CA GLY A 15 0.09 24.92 8.09
C GLY A 15 -1.41 24.67 8.30
N VAL A 16 -1.79 24.47 9.57
CA VAL A 16 -3.15 24.12 10.00
C VAL A 16 -4.21 25.10 9.47
N LYS A 17 -3.94 26.41 9.50
CA LYS A 17 -4.91 27.43 9.08
C LYS A 17 -5.24 27.34 7.58
N ALA A 18 -4.24 27.08 6.74
CA ALA A 18 -4.42 26.97 5.30
C ALA A 18 -5.22 25.71 4.94
N VAL A 19 -4.89 24.58 5.57
CA VAL A 19 -5.63 23.32 5.41
C VAL A 19 -7.08 23.46 5.87
N ALA A 20 -7.31 24.03 7.06
CA ALA A 20 -8.65 24.24 7.61
C ALA A 20 -9.52 25.09 6.69
N HIS A 21 -8.97 26.19 6.15
CA HIS A 21 -9.67 27.05 5.20
C HIS A 21 -10.06 26.30 3.91
N ARG A 22 -9.14 25.51 3.34
CA ARG A 22 -9.39 24.76 2.09
C ARG A 22 -10.38 23.61 2.27
N LEU A 23 -10.39 22.99 3.45
CA LEU A 23 -11.32 21.91 3.79
C LEU A 23 -12.67 22.42 4.31
N GLY A 24 -12.84 23.73 4.53
CA GLY A 24 -14.08 24.30 5.04
C GLY A 24 -14.39 23.91 6.50
N VAL A 25 -13.35 23.68 7.31
CA VAL A 25 -13.48 23.26 8.72
C VAL A 25 -12.72 24.21 9.65
N SER A 26 -12.94 24.09 10.97
CA SER A 26 -12.22 24.91 11.95
C SER A 26 -10.76 24.46 12.12
N ALA A 27 -9.85 25.41 12.36
CA ALA A 27 -8.45 25.10 12.66
C ALA A 27 -8.31 24.24 13.92
N ALA A 28 -9.18 24.43 14.92
CA ALA A 28 -9.22 23.60 16.12
C ALA A 28 -9.54 22.12 15.81
N LEU A 29 -10.44 21.85 14.85
CA LEU A 29 -10.75 20.50 14.41
C LEU A 29 -9.56 19.85 13.70
N VAL A 30 -8.88 20.59 12.82
CA VAL A 30 -7.66 20.09 12.15
C VAL A 30 -6.53 19.84 13.15
N TYR A 31 -6.35 20.70 14.15
CA TYR A 31 -5.41 20.43 15.27
C TYR A 31 -5.77 19.15 16.01
N LYS A 32 -7.06 18.95 16.31
CA LYS A 32 -7.54 17.74 16.99
C LYS A 32 -7.27 16.48 16.16
N TRP A 33 -7.40 16.54 14.84
CA TRP A 33 -7.09 15.41 13.95
C TRP A 33 -5.62 14.97 13.98
N CYS A 34 -4.70 15.87 14.31
CA CYS A 34 -3.27 15.61 14.39
C CYS A 34 -2.80 15.13 15.78
N GLN A 35 -3.71 14.95 16.73
CA GLN A 35 -3.42 14.49 18.09
C GLN A 35 -3.80 13.01 18.28
N PRO A 36 -3.15 12.29 19.22
CA PRO A 36 -3.59 10.96 19.62
C PRO A 36 -5.06 10.97 20.08
N PRO A 37 -5.82 9.89 19.81
CA PRO A 37 -7.18 9.79 20.30
C PRO A 37 -7.21 9.79 21.83
N GLU A 38 -8.17 10.52 22.41
CA GLU A 38 -8.34 10.64 23.87
C GLU A 38 -8.72 9.32 24.56
N SER A 39 -9.25 8.34 23.81
CA SER A 39 -9.65 7.01 24.28
C SER A 39 -9.50 5.99 23.15
N GLU A 40 -9.24 4.72 23.50
CA GLU A 40 -9.25 3.61 22.53
C GLU A 40 -10.67 3.27 22.01
N GLU A 41 -11.70 3.71 22.74
CA GLU A 41 -13.08 3.59 22.30
C GLU A 41 -13.33 4.45 21.06
N PRO A 42 -14.05 3.92 20.04
CA PRO A 42 -14.34 4.66 18.84
C PRO A 42 -15.13 5.93 19.17
N GLN A 43 -14.49 7.09 19.05
CA GLN A 43 -15.13 8.38 19.28
C GLN A 43 -16.42 8.49 18.46
N SER A 44 -17.56 8.59 19.14
CA SER A 44 -18.85 8.86 18.53
C SER A 44 -18.95 10.35 18.21
N GLY A 45 -18.51 10.75 17.01
CA GLY A 45 -18.80 12.11 16.52
C GLY A 45 -17.77 12.75 15.57
N GLY A 46 -18.05 14.01 15.23
CA GLY A 46 -17.33 14.85 14.26
C GLY A 46 -15.81 15.00 14.47
N ALA A 47 -15.31 14.64 15.65
CA ALA A 47 -13.89 14.77 16.03
C ALA A 47 -12.98 13.67 15.46
N ARG A 48 -13.52 12.52 15.04
CA ARG A 48 -12.72 11.44 14.45
C ARG A 48 -12.05 11.91 13.17
N ASN A 49 -10.74 11.71 13.06
CA ASN A 49 -9.97 12.21 11.92
C ASN A 49 -10.32 11.47 10.61
N PRO A 50 -10.06 12.07 9.43
CA PRO A 50 -10.46 11.50 8.14
C PRO A 50 -9.86 10.13 7.86
N LEU A 51 -8.59 9.89 8.22
CA LEU A 51 -7.94 8.59 7.99
C LEU A 51 -8.55 7.48 8.84
N ASP A 52 -8.93 7.76 10.09
CA ASP A 52 -9.59 6.78 10.96
C ASP A 52 -11.00 6.43 10.46
N ARG A 53 -11.68 7.36 9.80
CA ARG A 53 -12.98 7.11 9.15
C ARG A 53 -12.81 6.18 7.95
N LEU A 54 -11.82 6.44 7.10
CA LEU A 54 -11.47 5.57 5.97
C LEU A 54 -11.06 4.17 6.44
N GLN A 55 -10.26 4.09 7.51
CA GLN A 55 -9.88 2.80 8.11
C GLN A 55 -11.11 2.05 8.62
N LEU A 56 -12.09 2.72 9.23
CA LEU A 56 -13.34 2.09 9.65
C LEU A 56 -14.12 1.53 8.45
N ILE A 57 -14.25 2.31 7.37
CA ILE A 57 -14.90 1.86 6.12
C ILE A 57 -14.22 0.60 5.59
N LEU A 58 -12.89 0.56 5.58
CA LEU A 58 -12.10 -0.59 5.14
C LEU A 58 -12.25 -1.83 6.04
N LYS A 59 -12.52 -1.65 7.33
CA LYS A 59 -12.74 -2.76 8.26
C LYS A 59 -14.13 -3.39 8.08
N ILE A 60 -15.13 -2.58 7.73
CA ILE A 60 -16.53 -3.03 7.59
C ILE A 60 -16.88 -3.44 6.15
N SER A 61 -16.15 -2.93 5.16
CA SER A 61 -16.36 -3.22 3.74
C SER A 61 -15.29 -4.17 3.20
N PRO A 62 -15.66 -5.24 2.48
CA PRO A 62 -14.68 -6.07 1.78
C PRO A 62 -14.10 -5.41 0.51
N ASP A 63 -14.71 -4.32 0.03
CA ASP A 63 -14.30 -3.61 -1.17
C ASP A 63 -13.14 -2.64 -0.91
N ARG A 64 -12.05 -2.79 -1.66
CA ARG A 64 -10.83 -1.99 -1.58
C ARG A 64 -10.78 -0.82 -2.56
N SER A 65 -11.83 -0.57 -3.33
CA SER A 65 -11.88 0.50 -4.34
C SER A 65 -11.49 1.87 -3.79
N ILE A 66 -11.82 2.17 -2.53
CA ILE A 66 -11.44 3.44 -1.89
C ILE A 66 -9.92 3.62 -1.72
N VAL A 67 -9.17 2.53 -1.47
CA VAL A 67 -7.71 2.57 -1.39
C VAL A 67 -7.10 2.71 -2.78
N HIS A 68 -7.63 1.97 -3.76
CA HIS A 68 -7.20 2.10 -5.15
C HIS A 68 -7.39 3.53 -5.66
N TRP A 69 -8.54 4.14 -5.38
CA TRP A 69 -8.82 5.53 -5.74
C TRP A 69 -7.85 6.51 -5.07
N LEU A 70 -7.62 6.40 -3.75
CA LEU A 70 -6.68 7.28 -3.05
C LEU A 70 -5.24 7.17 -3.57
N CYS A 71 -4.79 5.96 -3.91
CA CYS A 71 -3.48 5.78 -4.52
C CYS A 71 -3.43 6.41 -5.92
N HIS A 72 -4.48 6.26 -6.73
CA HIS A 72 -4.55 6.87 -8.06
C HIS A 72 -4.51 8.41 -8.00
N GLU A 73 -5.19 9.03 -7.04
CA GLU A 73 -5.12 10.49 -6.83
C GLU A 73 -3.71 10.98 -6.46
N ALA A 74 -2.85 10.09 -5.96
CA ALA A 74 -1.46 10.36 -5.64
C ALA A 74 -0.48 9.91 -6.76
N ASP A 75 -0.98 9.68 -7.99
CA ASP A 75 -0.22 9.12 -9.12
C ASP A 75 0.48 7.78 -8.76
N GLY A 76 -0.17 7.01 -7.90
CA GLY A 76 0.28 5.73 -7.40
C GLY A 76 -0.72 4.60 -7.68
N PHE A 77 -0.37 3.40 -7.24
CA PHE A 77 -1.25 2.24 -7.27
C PHE A 77 -1.12 1.49 -5.92
N PHE A 78 -2.18 0.79 -5.53
CA PHE A 78 -2.13 -0.10 -4.37
C PHE A 78 -1.88 -1.53 -4.82
N VAL A 79 -0.83 -2.15 -4.26
CA VAL A 79 -0.59 -3.59 -4.36
C VAL A 79 -0.78 -4.18 -2.96
N PRO A 80 -1.72 -5.12 -2.77
CA PRO A 80 -1.89 -5.74 -1.46
C PRO A 80 -0.66 -6.58 -1.12
N ASN A 81 -0.23 -6.52 0.14
CA ASN A 81 0.77 -7.45 0.63
C ASN A 81 0.24 -8.88 0.46
N PRO A 82 1.05 -9.81 -0.05
CA PRO A 82 0.61 -11.18 -0.24
C PRO A 82 0.35 -11.84 1.12
N GLN A 83 -0.65 -12.72 1.14
CA GLN A 83 -0.95 -13.52 2.32
C GLN A 83 0.15 -14.57 2.48
N VAL A 84 1.08 -14.34 3.42
CA VAL A 84 2.02 -15.38 3.84
C VAL A 84 1.20 -16.46 4.52
N SER A 85 0.88 -17.54 3.80
CA SER A 85 0.21 -18.69 4.38
C SER A 85 1.08 -19.23 5.52
N ALA A 86 0.62 -19.10 6.77
CA ALA A 86 1.31 -19.48 8.00
C ALA A 86 1.60 -20.99 8.14
N GLY A 87 1.47 -21.77 7.06
CA GLY A 87 1.58 -23.23 7.03
C GLY A 87 2.45 -23.79 5.92
N ARG A 88 3.35 -23.00 5.29
CA ARG A 88 4.43 -23.57 4.45
C ARG A 88 5.77 -23.41 5.17
N PRO A 89 6.24 -24.44 5.89
CA PRO A 89 7.45 -24.36 6.71
C PRO A 89 8.78 -24.25 5.94
N ASP A 90 8.81 -24.44 4.60
CA ASP A 90 10.06 -24.87 3.95
C ASP A 90 10.59 -24.01 2.80
N ALA A 91 10.05 -22.80 2.56
CA ALA A 91 10.67 -21.93 1.57
C ALA A 91 11.93 -21.30 2.16
N THR A 92 13.08 -21.95 1.96
CA THR A 92 14.40 -21.41 2.31
C THR A 92 14.57 -20.02 1.69
N LEU A 93 15.39 -19.17 2.31
CA LEU A 93 15.76 -17.86 1.77
C LEU A 93 16.17 -17.97 0.29
N LEU A 94 16.94 -19.02 -0.04
CA LEU A 94 17.39 -19.31 -1.39
C LEU A 94 16.22 -19.55 -2.36
N ALA A 95 15.23 -20.36 -1.99
CA ALA A 95 14.08 -20.64 -2.84
C ALA A 95 13.25 -19.37 -3.10
N ARG A 96 13.11 -18.49 -2.10
CA ARG A 96 12.41 -17.21 -2.27
C ARG A 96 13.18 -16.24 -3.16
N THR A 97 14.50 -16.15 -2.99
CA THR A 97 15.35 -15.34 -3.88
C THR A 97 15.29 -15.86 -5.32
N GLN A 98 15.33 -17.18 -5.54
CA GLN A 98 15.19 -17.79 -6.86
C GLN A 98 13.81 -17.48 -7.48
N GLN A 99 12.74 -17.51 -6.69
CA GLN A 99 11.41 -17.12 -7.13
C GLN A 99 11.38 -15.65 -7.62
N LEU A 100 11.98 -14.72 -6.89
CA LEU A 100 12.06 -13.31 -7.31
C LEU A 100 12.81 -13.13 -8.64
N VAL A 101 13.94 -13.83 -8.81
CA VAL A 101 14.71 -13.81 -10.06
C VAL A 101 13.88 -14.36 -11.23
N GLN A 102 13.13 -15.44 -11.00
CA GLN A 102 12.25 -16.02 -12.01
C GLN A 102 11.13 -15.05 -12.41
N GLU A 103 10.44 -14.46 -11.44
CA GLU A 103 9.35 -13.50 -11.71
C GLU A 103 9.85 -12.24 -12.43
N PHE A 104 11.06 -11.76 -12.11
CA PHE A 104 11.69 -10.67 -12.85
C PHE A 104 12.02 -11.08 -14.29
N SER A 105 12.54 -12.30 -14.48
CA SER A 105 12.82 -12.85 -15.82
C SER A 105 11.54 -12.98 -16.65
N ASP A 106 10.43 -13.36 -16.04
CA ASP A 106 9.13 -13.48 -16.70
C ASP A 106 8.53 -12.12 -17.08
N LEU A 107 8.73 -11.09 -16.26
CA LEU A 107 8.41 -9.71 -16.62
C LEU A 107 9.22 -9.25 -17.84
N LEU A 108 10.55 -9.43 -17.83
CA LEU A 108 11.40 -9.05 -18.95
C LEU A 108 10.96 -9.76 -20.24
N ARG A 109 10.66 -11.06 -20.16
CA ARG A 109 10.14 -11.83 -21.29
C ARG A 109 8.81 -11.27 -21.80
N THR A 110 7.91 -10.89 -20.90
CA THR A 110 6.61 -10.29 -21.27
C THR A 110 6.79 -8.97 -22.01
N VAL A 111 7.72 -8.13 -21.55
CA VAL A 111 8.05 -6.85 -22.21
C VAL A 111 8.68 -7.09 -23.58
N THR A 112 9.64 -8.01 -23.68
CA THR A 112 10.30 -8.34 -24.94
C THR A 112 9.31 -8.88 -25.97
N GLN A 113 8.45 -9.83 -25.59
CA GLN A 113 7.41 -10.38 -26.46
C GLN A 113 6.43 -9.32 -26.95
N ALA A 114 6.05 -8.37 -26.09
CA ALA A 114 5.16 -7.27 -26.48
C ALA A 114 5.77 -6.31 -27.51
N ILE A 115 7.09 -6.32 -27.70
CA ILE A 115 7.78 -5.45 -28.66
C ILE A 115 8.21 -6.23 -29.90
N GLU A 116 8.51 -7.53 -29.78
CA GLU A 116 8.97 -8.37 -30.89
C GLU A 116 7.93 -8.54 -32.01
N ASP A 117 6.63 -8.46 -31.68
CA ASP A 117 5.56 -8.72 -32.65
C ASP A 117 5.40 -7.60 -33.70
N ASP A 118 5.30 -6.34 -33.28
CA ASP A 118 5.10 -5.20 -34.21
C ASP A 118 5.82 -3.91 -33.81
N GLY A 119 6.75 -4.00 -32.84
CA GLY A 119 7.51 -2.87 -32.32
C GLY A 119 6.69 -1.90 -31.48
N LYS A 120 5.44 -2.22 -31.11
CA LYS A 120 4.55 -1.35 -30.35
C LYS A 120 3.84 -2.11 -29.24
N ILE A 121 3.77 -1.49 -28.07
CA ILE A 121 2.99 -2.04 -26.95
C ILE A 121 1.51 -1.68 -27.16
N LYS A 122 0.68 -2.69 -27.43
CA LYS A 122 -0.78 -2.59 -27.51
C LYS A 122 -1.40 -2.46 -26.12
N PRO A 123 -2.66 -1.96 -26.02
CA PRO A 123 -3.33 -1.83 -24.72
C PRO A 123 -3.36 -3.11 -23.87
N HIS A 124 -3.69 -4.26 -24.47
CA HIS A 124 -3.73 -5.54 -23.78
C HIS A 124 -2.33 -6.07 -23.38
N GLU A 125 -1.28 -5.70 -24.11
CA GLU A 125 0.11 -6.01 -23.75
C GLU A 125 0.57 -5.14 -22.58
N ALA A 126 0.21 -3.85 -22.58
CA ALA A 126 0.44 -2.96 -21.46
C ALA A 126 -0.26 -3.47 -20.18
N GLU A 127 -1.49 -3.99 -20.30
CA GLU A 127 -2.21 -4.65 -19.20
C GLU A 127 -1.47 -5.90 -18.69
N ARG A 128 -0.96 -6.74 -19.59
CA ARG A 128 -0.15 -7.92 -19.20
C ARG A 128 1.15 -7.53 -18.50
N ILE A 129 1.87 -6.53 -19.02
CA ILE A 129 3.08 -5.99 -18.40
C ILE A 129 2.75 -5.42 -17.01
N ARG A 130 1.62 -4.70 -16.88
CA ARG A 130 1.16 -4.17 -15.60
C ARG A 130 0.88 -5.28 -14.59
N ALA A 131 0.19 -6.34 -14.99
CA ALA A 131 -0.10 -7.48 -14.13
C ALA A 131 1.18 -8.21 -13.68
N ALA A 132 2.13 -8.46 -14.60
CA ALA A 132 3.41 -9.07 -14.26
C ALA A 132 4.23 -8.20 -13.28
N TRP A 133 4.23 -6.88 -13.49
CA TRP A 133 4.88 -5.92 -12.60
C TRP A 133 4.24 -5.91 -11.20
N GLU A 134 2.91 -5.97 -11.11
CA GLU A 134 2.17 -6.03 -9.84
C GLU A 134 2.46 -7.31 -9.06
N MET A 135 2.54 -8.44 -9.75
CA MET A 135 2.94 -9.70 -9.13
C MET A 135 4.35 -9.62 -8.53
N LEU A 136 5.33 -9.12 -9.29
CA LEU A 136 6.72 -8.98 -8.81
C LEU A 136 6.81 -8.06 -7.59
N LYS A 137 6.14 -6.89 -7.61
CA LYS A 137 6.10 -5.99 -6.43
C LYS A 137 5.53 -6.69 -5.21
N SER A 138 4.46 -7.46 -5.39
CA SER A 138 3.82 -8.21 -4.30
C SER A 138 4.80 -9.22 -3.70
N SER A 139 5.50 -9.99 -4.54
CA SER A 139 6.49 -10.98 -4.10
C SER A 139 7.70 -10.36 -3.40
N CYS A 140 8.20 -9.22 -3.89
CA CYS A 140 9.27 -8.47 -3.23
C CYS A 140 8.84 -8.00 -1.83
N GLU A 141 7.62 -7.48 -1.70
CA GLU A 141 7.06 -7.06 -0.41
C GLU A 141 6.89 -8.25 0.55
N CYS A 142 6.44 -9.41 0.05
CA CYS A 142 6.40 -10.67 0.80
C CYS A 142 7.75 -11.01 1.40
N PHE A 143 8.78 -10.95 0.56
CA PHE A 143 10.15 -11.31 0.91
C PHE A 143 10.70 -10.35 1.96
N ALA A 144 10.54 -9.04 1.76
CA ALA A 144 10.96 -8.02 2.72
C ALA A 144 10.25 -8.20 4.07
N SER A 145 8.93 -8.34 4.07
CA SER A 145 8.13 -8.60 5.27
C SER A 145 8.60 -9.88 6.00
N ALA A 146 8.89 -10.96 5.26
CA ALA A 146 9.39 -12.21 5.83
C ALA A 146 10.79 -12.07 6.45
N CYS A 147 11.66 -11.25 5.87
CA CYS A 147 12.96 -10.91 6.46
C CYS A 147 12.79 -10.10 7.77
N GLU A 148 11.91 -9.09 7.77
CA GLU A 148 11.67 -8.22 8.93
C GLU A 148 11.15 -8.99 10.16
N VAL A 149 10.29 -9.99 9.95
CA VAL A 149 9.76 -10.84 11.02
C VAL A 149 10.68 -12.04 11.37
N GLY A 150 11.82 -12.17 10.69
CA GLY A 150 12.81 -13.21 10.97
C GLY A 150 12.42 -14.62 10.50
N HIS A 151 11.50 -14.76 9.53
CA HIS A 151 11.04 -16.08 9.04
C HIS A 151 12.16 -16.95 8.44
N PHE A 152 13.24 -16.35 7.95
CA PHE A 152 14.38 -17.09 7.40
C PHE A 152 15.47 -17.39 8.44
N GLY A 153 15.32 -16.88 9.66
CA GLY A 153 16.28 -17.00 10.76
C GLY A 153 15.95 -18.12 11.73
N ARG A 154 15.98 -19.38 11.27
CA ARG A 154 16.20 -20.55 12.16
C ARG A 154 17.14 -21.53 11.47
N GLY A 155 18.43 -21.33 11.73
CA GLY A 155 19.53 -22.12 11.20
C GLY A 155 20.85 -21.70 11.83
N ALA A 156 20.99 -21.92 13.13
CA ALA A 156 22.24 -22.14 13.85
C ALA A 156 21.94 -23.02 15.07
#